data_AF-A0A9X3CHX7-F1
#
_entry.id   AF-A0A9X3CHX7-F1
#
_cell.length_a   1.000
_cell.length_b   1.000
_cell.length_c   1.000
_cell.angle_alpha   90.00
_cell.angle_beta   90.00
_cell.angle_gamma   90.00
#
_symmetry.space_group_name_H-M   'P 1'
#
loop_
_entity.id
_entity.type
_entity.pdbx_description
1 polymer ?
#
loop_
_entity_poly.entity_id
_entity_poly.type
_entity_poly.pdbx_seq_one_letter_code
_entity_poly.pdbx_strand_id
1 'polypeptide(L)' 'MDKLLSSALEIRQRTQITTLFASKGYKIAMTDFDEVVFEKAGVQVNVHFDRASNAQSISVLDGIAKQSFK' A
#
# COMPACT_ATOMS: atom_id res chain seq x y z
N MET A 1 -6.60 -0.48 -11.26
CA MET A 1 -6.25 -0.68 -9.84
C MET A 1 -6.01 -2.16 -9.57
N ASP A 2 -7.02 -2.98 -9.83
CA ASP A 2 -7.06 -4.43 -9.56
C ASP A 2 -5.76 -5.20 -9.88
N LYS A 3 -5.29 -5.16 -11.14
CA LYS A 3 -4.06 -5.86 -11.57
C LYS A 3 -2.81 -5.47 -10.77
N LEU A 4 -2.69 -4.21 -10.33
CA LEU A 4 -1.54 -3.77 -9.53
C LEU A 4 -1.56 -4.42 -8.14
N LEU A 5 -2.73 -4.50 -7.52
CA LEU A 5 -2.91 -5.08 -6.19
C LEU A 5 -2.70 -6.59 -6.23
N SER A 6 -3.22 -7.27 -7.25
CA SER A 6 -2.99 -8.71 -7.45
C SER A 6 -1.51 -9.01 -7.64
N SER A 7 -0.81 -8.27 -8.50
CA SER A 7 0.64 -8.47 -8.69
C SER A 7 1.46 -8.16 -7.44
N ALA A 8 1.05 -7.19 -6.62
CA ALA A 8 1.72 -6.91 -5.35
C ALA A 8 1.53 -8.08 -4.35
N LEU A 9 0.32 -8.65 -4.25
CA LEU A 9 0.06 -9.83 -3.43
C LEU A 9 0.80 -11.09 -3.91
N GLU A 10 1.04 -11.22 -5.22
CA GLU A 10 1.84 -12.32 -5.78
C GLU A 10 3.33 -12.18 -5.46
N ILE A 11 3.87 -10.96 -5.55
CA ILE A 11 5.28 -10.67 -5.26
C ILE A 11 5.61 -10.92 -3.78
N ARG A 12 4.69 -10.56 -2.88
CA ARG A 12 4.78 -10.64 -1.41
C ARG A 12 5.90 -9.80 -0.78
N GLN A 13 7.12 -9.84 -1.27
CA GLN A 13 8.27 -9.19 -0.64
C GLN A 13 8.16 -7.66 -0.64
N ARG A 14 8.25 -7.05 0.55
CA ARG A 14 8.14 -5.60 0.76
C ARG A 14 8.99 -4.76 -0.20
N THR A 15 10.28 -5.07 -0.34
CA THR A 15 11.19 -4.30 -1.21
C THR A 15 10.73 -4.30 -2.67
N GLN A 16 10.26 -5.45 -3.17
CA GLN A 16 9.80 -5.58 -4.54
C GLN A 16 8.45 -4.91 -4.75
N ILE A 17 7.55 -4.97 -3.77
CA ILE A 17 6.27 -4.25 -3.79
C ILE A 17 6.52 -2.75 -3.82
N THR A 18 7.37 -2.22 -2.94
CA THR A 18 7.72 -0.78 -2.94
C THR A 18 8.27 -0.33 -4.29
N THR A 19 9.13 -1.13 -4.90
CA THR A 19 9.67 -0.86 -6.25
C THR A 19 8.58 -0.87 -7.32
N LEU A 20 7.65 -1.83 -7.26
CA LEU A 20 6.51 -1.90 -8.17
C LEU A 20 5.63 -0.64 -8.04
N PHE A 21 5.26 -0.24 -6.84
CA PHE A 21 4.43 0.95 -6.60
C PHE A 21 5.13 2.23 -7.06
N ALA A 22 6.43 2.40 -6.75
CA ALA A 22 7.24 3.52 -7.21
C ALA A 22 7.29 3.59 -8.76
N SER A 23 7.47 2.45 -9.44
CA SER A 23 7.47 2.38 -10.91
C SER A 23 6.14 2.80 -11.55
N LYS A 24 5.03 2.74 -10.80
CA LYS A 24 3.70 3.19 -11.21
C LYS A 24 3.37 4.62 -10.78
N GLY A 25 4.33 5.32 -10.19
CA GLY A 25 4.22 6.72 -9.77
C GLY A 25 3.51 6.91 -8.44
N TYR A 26 3.41 5.87 -7.60
CA TYR A 26 2.98 6.03 -6.21
C TYR A 26 4.14 6.51 -5.35
N LYS A 27 3.83 7.31 -4.33
CA LYS A 27 4.78 7.75 -3.30
C LYS A 27 4.43 7.09 -1.97
N ILE A 28 5.40 6.92 -1.09
CA ILE A 28 5.15 6.46 0.27
C ILE A 28 4.56 7.64 1.05
N ALA A 29 3.32 7.49 1.52
CA ALA A 29 2.65 8.47 2.36
C ALA A 29 2.90 8.19 3.86
N MET A 30 2.93 6.91 4.23
CA MET A 30 3.24 6.46 5.59
C MET A 30 3.96 5.11 5.52
N THR A 31 4.87 4.87 6.46
CA THR A 31 5.49 3.57 6.66
C THR A 31 5.61 3.28 8.14
N ASP A 32 5.31 2.04 8.50
CA ASP A 32 5.52 1.45 9.82
C ASP A 32 6.29 0.12 9.69
N PHE A 33 6.44 -0.63 10.78
CA PHE A 33 7.15 -1.90 10.80
C PHE A 33 6.46 -2.94 9.91
N ASP A 34 5.15 -3.09 10.07
CA ASP A 34 4.32 -4.04 9.32
C ASP A 34 3.42 -3.38 8.27
N GLU A 35 3.38 -2.06 8.13
CA GLU A 35 2.51 -1.40 7.16
C GLU A 35 3.23 -0.41 6.25
N VAL A 36 2.77 -0.31 4.99
CA VAL A 36 3.17 0.76 4.06
C VAL A 36 1.94 1.31 3.36
N VAL A 37 1.78 2.63 3.40
CA VAL A 37 0.73 3.36 2.67
C VAL A 37 1.34 4.06 1.47
N PHE A 38 0.84 3.74 0.29
CA PHE A 38 1.20 4.34 -0.99
C PHE A 38 0.13 5.32 -1.43
N GLU A 39 0.50 6.51 -1.91
CA GLU A 39 -0.43 7.50 -2.42
C GLU A 39 -0.14 7.86 -3.87
N LYS A 40 -1.20 7.98 -4.67
CA LYS A 40 -1.16 8.55 -6.01
C LYS A 40 -2.48 9.24 -6.35
N ALA A 41 -2.41 10.52 -6.71
CA ALA A 41 -3.56 11.31 -7.16
C ALA A 41 -4.77 11.25 -6.21
N GLY A 42 -4.53 11.31 -4.90
CA GLY A 42 -5.57 11.27 -3.87
C GLY A 42 -6.07 9.87 -3.50
N VAL A 43 -5.58 8.82 -4.16
CA VAL A 43 -5.87 7.42 -3.80
C VAL A 43 -4.76 6.90 -2.92
N GLN A 44 -5.11 6.34 -1.77
CA GLN A 44 -4.18 5.70 -0.85
C GLN A 44 -4.35 4.17 -0.88
N VAL A 45 -3.24 3.44 -0.79
CA VAL A 45 -3.19 1.98 -0.79
C VAL A 45 -2.37 1.54 0.40
N ASN A 46 -3.00 0.91 1.36
CA ASN A 46 -2.34 0.29 2.50
C ASN A 46 -1.96 -1.15 2.15
N VAL A 47 -0.72 -1.51 2.45
CA VAL A 47 -0.17 -2.87 2.33
C VAL A 47 0.31 -3.29 3.71
N HIS A 48 -0.25 -4.38 4.21
CA HIS A 48 0.13 -4.98 5.48
C HIS A 48 1.04 -6.18 5.24
N PHE A 49 2.13 -6.24 5.99
CA PHE A 49 3.22 -7.20 5.92
C PHE A 49 3.28 -8.04 7.19
N ASP A 50 3.67 -9.30 7.06
CA ASP A 50 3.99 -10.14 8.20
C ASP A 50 5.39 -9.86 8.78
N ARG A 51 5.74 -10.55 9.87
CA ARG A 51 7.05 -10.43 10.51
C ARG A 51 8.23 -10.84 9.62
N ALA A 52 7.98 -11.60 8.56
CA ALA A 52 8.96 -11.97 7.53
C ALA A 52 8.93 -11.00 6.32
N SER A 53 8.25 -9.85 6.43
CA SER A 53 8.12 -8.82 5.40
C SER A 53 7.40 -9.29 4.12
N ASN A 54 6.51 -10.27 4.23
CA ASN A 54 5.63 -10.68 3.14
C ASN A 54 4.26 -10.01 3.24
N ALA A 55 3.74 -9.48 2.14
CA ALA A 55 2.42 -8.88 2.09
C ALA A 55 1.34 -9.93 2.35
N GLN A 56 0.51 -9.68 3.37
CA GLN A 56 -0.65 -10.49 3.70
C GLN A 56 -1.93 -9.93 3.08
N SER A 57 -2.08 -8.60 3.11
CA SER A 57 -3.31 -7.95 2.65
C SER A 57 -3.02 -6.57 2.08
N ILE A 58 -3.83 -6.19 1.10
CA ILE A 58 -3.77 -4.87 0.46
C ILE A 58 -5.17 -4.28 0.44
N SER A 59 -5.30 -3.04 0.91
CA SER A 59 -6.57 -2.31 0.97
C SER A 59 -6.41 -0.94 0.33
N VAL A 60 -7.40 -0.52 -0.44
CA VAL A 60 -7.47 0.86 -0.94
C VAL A 60 -8.16 1.69 0.13
N LEU A 61 -7.44 2.67 0.67
CA LEU A 61 -8.01 3.67 1.55
C LEU A 61 -8.65 4.72 0.65
N ASP A 62 -9.98 4.69 0.55
CA ASP A 62 -10.72 5.78 -0.07
C ASP A 62 -10.50 7.02 0.80
N GLY A 63 -9.98 8.09 0.20
CA GLY A 63 -9.66 9.32 0.90
C GLY A 63 -10.92 10.03 1.37
N ILE A 64 -11.56 9.54 2.43
CA ILE A 64 -12.48 10.35 3.21
C ILE A 64 -11.61 11.32 4.01
N ALA A 65 -11.25 12.43 3.36
CA ALA A 65 -11.07 13.67 4.09
C ALA A 65 -12.40 13.95 4.83
N LYS A 66 -12.47 13.52 6.11
CA LYS A 66 -13.49 13.72 7.16
C LYS A 66 -14.03 12.40 7.71
N GLN A 67 -13.40 11.90 8.77
CA GLN A 67 -14.16 11.57 9.98
C GLN A 67 -13.45 12.18 11.19
N SER A 68 -13.82 13.43 11.45
CA SER A 68 -13.71 14.04 12.77
C SER A 68 -14.57 13.20 13.71
N PHE A 69 -13.96 12.39 14.56
CA PHE A 69 -14.66 11.88 15.74
C PHE A 69 -14.74 13.03 16.73
N LYS A 70 -15.97 13.47 16.98
CA LYS A 70 -16.34 14.46 17.98
C LYS A 70 -16.50 13.77 19.32
#